data_AF-A0A399SYQ6-F1
#
_entry.id   AF-A0A399SYQ6-F1
#
_cell.length_a   1.000
_cell.length_b   1.000
_cell.length_c   1.000
_cell.angle_alpha   90.00
_cell.angle_beta   90.00
_cell.angle_gamma   90.00
#
_symmetry.space_group_name_H-M   'P 1'
#
loop_
_entity.id
_entity.type
_entity.pdbx_description
1 polymer ?
#
loop_
_entity_poly.entity_id
_entity_poly.type
_entity_poly.pdbx_seq_one_letter_code
_entity_poly.pdbx_strand_id
1 'polypeptide(L)'
;MKSKKEHYKQSLLDLANNENLVPGIYNFCDRWCERCTLTQKCLTYLHEQEMKEDQDQQNPDAENKNFWEQIRLAWEVTMELIEEDAGRLGIDLDSIPDVEIPEHIETPLEVKANNYGTKMHKWLEANSEFMAEKAEELVMINDEASIVRYKDALEVIEWYYFFIGAKVHRAHLDLEERQNDPDDEYNVYSDNLGSAKIAIIAIERSMDALSVFYAEWKEKEDDILNFLLELSSIKKQLLQAFPGVMDFKRPGFDD
;
A
#
# COMPACT_ATOMS: atom_id res chain seq x y z
N MET A 1 10.14 -34.82 -9.16
CA MET A 1 9.96 -33.60 -8.34
C MET A 1 9.93 -32.42 -9.28
N LYS A 2 8.87 -31.59 -9.25
CA LYS A 2 8.90 -30.28 -9.93
C LYS A 2 9.98 -29.42 -9.26
N SER A 3 10.71 -28.61 -10.03
CA SER A 3 11.65 -27.66 -9.43
C SER A 3 10.88 -26.57 -8.66
N LYS A 4 11.54 -25.86 -7.74
CA LYS A 4 10.91 -24.73 -7.02
C LYS A 4 10.38 -23.67 -8.00
N LYS A 5 11.13 -23.41 -9.09
CA LYS A 5 10.74 -22.52 -10.18
C LYS A 5 9.48 -22.98 -10.91
N GLU A 6 9.41 -24.25 -11.29
CA GLU A 6 8.23 -24.83 -11.95
C GLU A 6 7.00 -24.79 -11.04
N HIS A 7 7.19 -25.03 -9.73
CA HIS A 7 6.09 -24.93 -8.77
C HIS A 7 5.58 -23.49 -8.62
N TYR A 8 6.49 -22.51 -8.52
CA TYR A 8 6.15 -21.09 -8.45
C TYR A 8 5.41 -20.62 -9.71
N LYS A 9 5.89 -20.98 -10.91
CA LYS A 9 5.23 -20.64 -12.17
C LYS A 9 3.85 -21.28 -12.28
N GLN A 10 3.73 -22.58 -11.97
CA GLN A 10 2.46 -23.27 -12.09
C GLN A 10 1.41 -22.74 -11.11
N SER A 11 1.77 -22.52 -9.83
CA SER A 11 0.85 -21.94 -8.83
C SER A 11 0.32 -20.59 -9.28
N LEU A 12 1.21 -19.72 -9.76
CA LEU A 12 0.82 -18.40 -10.27
C LEU A 12 -0.17 -18.50 -11.44
N LEU A 13 0.11 -19.37 -12.43
CA LEU A 13 -0.75 -19.58 -13.60
C LEU A 13 -2.08 -20.24 -13.23
N ASP A 14 -2.09 -21.18 -12.29
CA ASP A 14 -3.30 -21.85 -11.81
C ASP A 14 -4.21 -20.84 -11.08
N LEU A 15 -3.63 -19.99 -10.22
CA LEU A 15 -4.36 -18.91 -9.55
C LEU A 15 -4.85 -17.85 -10.54
N ALA A 16 -4.06 -17.48 -11.55
CA ALA A 16 -4.47 -16.51 -12.57
C ALA A 16 -5.70 -16.97 -13.38
N ASN A 17 -5.90 -18.29 -13.51
CA ASN A 17 -7.06 -18.88 -14.18
C ASN A 17 -8.25 -19.17 -13.24
N ASN A 18 -8.16 -18.81 -11.95
CA ASN A 18 -9.22 -19.07 -10.99
C ASN A 18 -10.31 -17.99 -11.06
N GLU A 19 -11.49 -18.36 -11.56
CA GLU A 19 -12.65 -17.48 -11.72
C GLU A 19 -13.21 -16.90 -10.41
N ASN A 20 -12.87 -17.48 -9.25
CA ASN A 20 -13.30 -16.95 -7.94
C ASN A 20 -12.46 -15.75 -7.46
N LEU A 21 -11.30 -15.50 -8.09
CA LEU A 21 -10.44 -14.38 -7.76
C LEU A 21 -10.90 -13.12 -8.48
N VAL A 22 -10.62 -11.96 -7.90
CA VAL A 22 -10.94 -10.66 -8.50
C VAL A 22 -9.68 -10.11 -9.17
N PRO A 23 -9.66 -9.98 -10.52
CA PRO A 23 -8.52 -9.41 -11.23
C PRO A 23 -8.21 -7.99 -10.72
N GLY A 24 -6.93 -7.72 -10.45
CA GLY A 24 -6.48 -6.39 -10.04
C GLY A 24 -6.90 -5.94 -8.63
N ILE A 25 -7.49 -6.80 -7.79
CA ILE A 25 -7.85 -6.47 -6.40
C ILE A 25 -6.68 -5.92 -5.58
N TYR A 26 -5.45 -6.34 -5.90
CA TYR A 26 -4.22 -5.88 -5.24
C TYR A 26 -3.71 -4.52 -5.73
N ASN A 27 -4.24 -3.95 -6.82
CA ASN A 27 -3.73 -2.71 -7.43
C ASN A 27 -3.97 -1.48 -6.55
N PHE A 28 -5.15 -1.40 -5.91
CA PHE A 28 -5.59 -0.24 -5.13
C PHE A 28 -5.96 -0.60 -3.69
N CYS A 29 -5.29 -1.61 -3.14
CA CYS A 29 -5.37 -1.99 -1.73
C CYS A 29 -4.35 -1.23 -0.87
N ASP A 30 -4.47 -1.36 0.44
CA ASP A 30 -3.51 -0.83 1.43
C ASP A 30 -2.44 -1.82 1.86
N ARG A 31 -2.39 -3.01 1.23
CA ARG A 31 -1.51 -4.14 1.57
C ARG A 31 -1.62 -4.61 3.03
N TRP A 32 -2.70 -4.25 3.75
CA TRP A 32 -2.92 -4.73 5.12
C TRP A 32 -3.61 -6.09 5.14
N CYS A 33 -2.90 -7.10 4.63
CA CYS A 33 -3.44 -8.44 4.37
C CYS A 33 -4.01 -9.10 5.62
N GLU A 34 -3.43 -8.85 6.80
CA GLU A 34 -3.85 -9.39 8.10
C GLU A 34 -5.23 -8.90 8.52
N ARG A 35 -5.66 -7.73 8.03
CA ARG A 35 -6.98 -7.13 8.30
C ARG A 35 -7.92 -7.20 7.10
N CYS A 36 -7.47 -7.76 5.96
CA CYS A 36 -8.24 -7.77 4.73
C CYS A 36 -9.29 -8.91 4.71
N THR A 37 -10.56 -8.54 4.54
CA THR A 37 -11.69 -9.48 4.46
C THR A 37 -11.80 -10.19 3.10
N LEU A 38 -10.98 -9.80 2.11
CA LEU A 38 -11.03 -10.27 0.73
C LEU A 38 -9.81 -11.11 0.33
N THR A 39 -9.01 -11.57 1.30
CA THR A 39 -7.81 -12.39 1.07
C THR A 39 -8.08 -13.63 0.20
N GLN A 40 -9.24 -14.26 0.38
CA GLN A 40 -9.67 -15.43 -0.41
C GLN A 40 -9.99 -15.13 -1.88
N LYS A 41 -10.06 -13.84 -2.25
CA LYS A 41 -10.26 -13.37 -3.64
C LYS A 41 -8.99 -12.76 -4.24
N CYS A 42 -7.89 -12.73 -3.49
CA CYS A 42 -6.66 -12.04 -3.88
C CYS A 42 -5.59 -13.04 -4.32
N LEU A 43 -5.27 -13.01 -5.61
CA LEU A 43 -4.21 -13.83 -6.19
C LEU A 43 -2.87 -13.63 -5.48
N THR A 44 -2.45 -12.38 -5.25
CA THR A 44 -1.17 -12.08 -4.58
C THR A 44 -1.11 -12.71 -3.20
N TYR A 45 -2.17 -12.59 -2.40
CA TYR A 45 -2.20 -13.16 -1.06
C TYR A 45 -2.14 -14.69 -1.08
N LEU A 46 -2.94 -15.33 -1.95
CA LEU A 46 -2.99 -16.78 -2.06
C LEU A 46 -1.65 -17.34 -2.55
N HIS A 47 -1.05 -16.71 -3.57
CA HIS A 47 0.27 -17.07 -4.06
C HIS A 47 1.34 -16.92 -2.99
N GLU A 48 1.32 -15.81 -2.24
CA GLU A 48 2.22 -15.63 -1.09
C GLU A 48 2.01 -16.72 -0.02
N GLN A 49 0.77 -17.17 0.24
CA GLN A 49 0.52 -18.28 1.18
C GLN A 49 1.02 -19.62 0.64
N GLU A 50 0.86 -19.90 -0.65
CA GLU A 50 1.37 -21.13 -1.28
C GLU A 50 2.90 -21.19 -1.26
N MET A 51 3.57 -20.04 -1.39
CA MET A 51 5.03 -19.94 -1.38
C MET A 51 5.65 -19.88 0.01
N LYS A 52 4.84 -19.78 1.08
CA LYS A 52 5.34 -19.89 2.46
C LYS A 52 5.75 -21.34 2.72
N GLU A 53 7.04 -21.53 3.03
CA GLU A 53 7.51 -22.80 3.57
C GLU A 53 7.07 -22.95 5.04
N ASP A 54 6.90 -24.18 5.52
CA ASP A 54 6.54 -24.46 6.92
C ASP A 54 7.48 -23.71 7.88
N GLN A 55 6.90 -22.87 8.74
CA GLN A 55 7.59 -21.97 9.68
C GLN A 55 8.32 -22.67 10.83
N ASP A 56 8.64 -23.97 10.71
CA ASP A 56 9.35 -24.74 11.74
C ASP A 56 10.83 -24.35 11.88
N GLN A 57 11.28 -23.33 11.15
CA GLN A 57 12.66 -22.83 11.21
C GLN A 57 12.72 -21.51 11.97
N GLN A 58 12.81 -21.58 13.31
CA GLN A 58 13.25 -20.47 14.18
C GLN A 58 14.75 -20.15 13.98
N ASN A 59 15.22 -20.15 12.74
CA ASN A 59 16.61 -19.89 12.38
C ASN A 59 16.67 -18.66 11.46
N PRO A 60 17.13 -17.50 11.96
CA PRO A 60 17.22 -16.26 11.18
C PRO A 60 18.01 -16.40 9.86
N ASP A 61 19.04 -17.26 9.83
CA ASP A 61 19.82 -17.49 8.60
C ASP A 61 19.02 -18.24 7.53
N ALA A 62 18.12 -19.12 7.96
CA ALA A 62 17.27 -19.89 7.07
C ALA A 62 16.09 -19.04 6.56
N GLU A 63 15.51 -18.20 7.43
CA GLU A 63 14.53 -17.18 7.03
C GLU A 63 15.11 -16.22 5.98
N ASN A 64 16.32 -15.70 6.20
CA ASN A 64 16.98 -14.82 5.23
C ASN A 64 17.26 -15.53 3.89
N LYS A 65 17.72 -16.79 3.91
CA LYS A 65 17.89 -17.57 2.66
C LYS A 65 16.59 -17.76 1.92
N ASN A 66 15.51 -18.09 2.63
CA ASN A 66 14.19 -18.29 2.04
C ASN A 66 13.65 -16.99 1.43
N PHE A 67 13.85 -15.86 2.09
CA PHE A 67 13.53 -14.54 1.56
C PHE A 67 14.22 -14.27 0.22
N TRP A 68 15.55 -14.42 0.15
CA TRP A 68 16.30 -14.20 -1.10
C TRP A 68 15.92 -15.20 -2.20
N GLU A 69 15.61 -16.44 -1.82
CA GLU A 69 15.15 -17.46 -2.75
C GLU A 69 13.79 -17.09 -3.35
N GLN A 70 12.84 -16.56 -2.56
CA GLN A 70 11.55 -16.10 -3.08
C GLN A 70 11.72 -14.94 -4.07
N ILE A 71 12.61 -13.98 -3.80
CA ILE A 71 12.92 -12.89 -4.74
C ILE A 71 13.51 -13.44 -6.04
N ARG A 72 14.49 -14.36 -5.92
CA ARG A 72 15.11 -15.00 -7.09
C ARG A 72 14.06 -15.73 -7.94
N LEU A 73 13.18 -16.50 -7.32
CA LEU A 73 12.12 -17.24 -8.01
C LEU A 73 11.12 -16.30 -8.68
N ALA A 74 10.67 -15.25 -7.98
CA ALA A 74 9.76 -14.26 -8.55
C ALA A 74 10.36 -13.61 -9.80
N TRP A 75 11.63 -13.21 -9.76
CA TRP A 75 12.32 -12.63 -10.90
C TRP A 75 12.51 -13.61 -12.06
N GLU A 76 13.04 -14.81 -11.79
CA GLU A 76 13.28 -15.84 -12.81
C GLU A 76 11.98 -16.26 -13.53
N VAL A 77 10.89 -16.43 -12.79
CA VAL A 77 9.58 -16.77 -13.36
C VAL A 77 8.99 -15.61 -14.13
N THR A 78 9.07 -14.38 -13.60
CA THR A 78 8.54 -13.19 -14.29
C THR A 78 9.25 -12.97 -15.62
N MET A 79 10.58 -13.06 -15.66
CA MET A 79 11.34 -12.91 -16.91
C MET A 79 10.99 -14.00 -17.93
N GLU A 80 10.86 -15.25 -17.50
CA GLU A 80 10.44 -16.34 -18.40
C GLU A 80 9.04 -16.09 -18.97
N LEU A 81 8.09 -15.62 -18.16
CA LEU A 81 6.74 -15.28 -18.65
C LEU A 81 6.77 -14.12 -19.64
N ILE A 82 7.58 -13.09 -19.39
CA ILE A 82 7.76 -11.95 -20.31
C ILE A 82 8.36 -12.43 -21.65
N GLU A 83 9.40 -13.27 -21.62
CA GLU A 83 10.03 -13.82 -22.83
C GLU A 83 9.05 -14.68 -23.64
N GLU A 84 8.26 -15.52 -22.97
CA GLU A 84 7.22 -16.34 -23.60
C GLU A 84 6.13 -15.48 -24.26
N ASP A 85 5.65 -14.44 -23.56
CA ASP A 85 4.63 -13.53 -24.09
C ASP A 85 5.16 -12.65 -25.21
N ALA A 86 6.38 -12.15 -25.11
CA ALA A 86 7.04 -11.42 -26.19
C ALA A 86 7.16 -12.28 -27.45
N GLY A 87 7.59 -13.54 -27.32
CA GLY A 87 7.63 -14.50 -28.42
C GLY A 87 6.25 -14.78 -29.03
N ARG A 88 5.21 -14.90 -28.20
CA ARG A 88 3.81 -15.08 -28.63
C ARG A 88 3.27 -13.87 -29.40
N LEU A 89 3.62 -12.67 -28.97
CA LEU A 89 3.19 -11.41 -29.58
C LEU A 89 4.08 -10.97 -30.75
N GLY A 90 5.20 -11.65 -30.98
CA GLY A 90 6.17 -11.29 -32.02
C GLY A 90 6.97 -10.02 -31.68
N ILE A 91 7.12 -9.72 -30.40
CA ILE A 91 7.91 -8.59 -29.88
C ILE A 91 9.34 -9.05 -29.67
N ASP A 92 10.30 -8.35 -30.26
CA ASP A 92 11.74 -8.60 -30.06
C ASP A 92 12.28 -7.68 -28.94
N LEU A 93 12.55 -8.29 -27.79
CA LEU A 93 13.02 -7.61 -26.57
C LEU A 93 14.40 -6.98 -26.73
N ASP A 94 15.23 -7.46 -27.66
CA ASP A 94 16.57 -6.89 -27.93
C ASP A 94 16.50 -5.67 -28.86
N SER A 95 15.32 -5.37 -29.41
CA SER A 95 15.10 -4.32 -30.42
C SER A 95 14.27 -3.12 -29.92
N ILE A 96 14.06 -3.02 -28.61
CA ILE A 96 13.26 -1.95 -28.00
C ILE A 96 14.03 -0.62 -28.12
N PRO A 97 13.39 0.47 -28.58
CA PRO A 97 14.05 1.78 -28.63
C PRO A 97 14.40 2.25 -27.21
N ASP A 98 15.57 2.89 -27.07
CA ASP A 98 15.88 3.62 -25.86
C ASP A 98 14.88 4.78 -25.70
N VAL A 99 14.03 4.69 -24.68
CA VAL A 99 13.09 5.75 -24.31
C VAL A 99 13.73 6.55 -23.18
N GLU A 100 14.01 7.84 -23.42
CA GLU A 100 14.36 8.75 -22.35
C GLU A 100 13.12 8.98 -21.49
N ILE A 101 13.13 8.43 -20.27
CA ILE A 101 12.07 8.67 -19.29
C ILE A 101 12.36 10.05 -18.66
N PRO A 102 11.45 11.03 -18.80
CA PRO A 102 11.63 12.33 -18.19
C PRO A 102 11.71 12.19 -16.67
N GLU A 103 12.52 13.04 -16.03
CA GLU A 103 12.57 13.09 -14.57
C GLU A 103 11.23 13.59 -14.03
N HIS A 104 10.61 12.82 -13.13
CA HIS A 104 9.39 13.25 -12.45
C HIS A 104 9.68 14.39 -11.50
N ILE A 105 9.00 15.53 -11.69
CA ILE A 105 9.11 16.68 -10.82
C ILE A 105 7.96 16.64 -9.81
N GLU A 106 8.29 16.40 -8.54
CA GLU A 106 7.29 16.35 -7.47
C GLU A 106 6.51 17.68 -7.36
N THR A 107 5.19 17.56 -7.31
CA THR A 107 4.29 18.67 -7.02
C THR A 107 4.39 19.10 -5.55
N PRO A 108 3.98 20.34 -5.20
CA PRO A 108 3.90 20.77 -3.79
C PRO A 108 3.03 19.87 -2.91
N LEU A 109 2.02 19.20 -3.48
CA LEU A 109 1.16 18.26 -2.76
C LEU A 109 1.90 16.96 -2.41
N GLU A 110 2.69 16.42 -3.34
CA GLU A 110 3.52 15.23 -3.10
C GLU A 110 4.54 15.49 -1.99
N VAL A 111 5.29 16.60 -2.10
CA VAL A 111 6.25 17.03 -1.08
C VAL A 111 5.56 17.18 0.29
N LYS A 112 4.35 17.76 0.32
CA LYS A 112 3.58 17.91 1.56
C LYS A 112 3.18 16.55 2.15
N ALA A 113 2.67 15.62 1.33
CA ALA A 113 2.26 14.30 1.78
C ALA A 113 3.44 13.45 2.29
N ASN A 114 4.58 13.52 1.61
CA ASN A 114 5.81 12.84 2.04
C ASN A 114 6.34 13.43 3.37
N ASN A 115 6.32 14.76 3.49
CA ASN A 115 6.71 15.45 4.71
C ASN A 115 5.80 15.12 5.90
N TYR A 116 4.48 14.96 5.68
CA TYR A 116 3.57 14.50 6.72
C TYR A 116 4.04 13.16 7.32
N GLY A 117 4.34 12.17 6.48
CA GLY A 117 4.79 10.86 6.93
C GLY A 117 6.07 10.92 7.76
N THR A 118 7.05 11.71 7.30
CA THR A 118 8.31 11.93 8.04
C THR A 118 8.09 12.63 9.38
N LYS A 119 7.20 13.64 9.44
CA LYS A 119 6.89 14.34 10.70
C LYS A 119 6.16 13.44 11.68
N MET A 120 5.19 12.66 11.21
CA MET A 120 4.43 11.73 12.04
C MET A 120 5.35 10.67 12.64
N HIS A 121 6.22 10.05 11.83
CA HIS A 121 7.21 9.09 12.31
C HIS A 121 8.09 9.67 13.42
N LYS A 122 8.69 10.86 13.19
CA LYS A 122 9.53 11.53 14.19
C LYS A 122 8.76 11.89 15.47
N TRP A 123 7.50 12.28 15.32
CA TRP A 123 6.65 12.59 16.47
C TRP A 123 6.32 11.34 17.28
N LEU A 124 6.01 10.20 16.64
CA LEU A 124 5.80 8.94 17.34
C LEU A 124 7.06 8.49 18.09
N GLU A 125 8.24 8.58 17.45
CA GLU A 125 9.51 8.25 18.11
C GLU A 125 9.76 9.13 19.34
N ALA A 126 9.60 10.46 19.19
CA ALA A 126 9.82 11.42 20.26
C ALA A 126 8.81 11.31 21.42
N ASN A 127 7.66 10.70 21.20
CA ASN A 127 6.60 10.53 22.20
C ASN A 127 6.43 9.06 22.65
N SER A 128 7.35 8.18 22.28
CA SER A 128 7.28 6.74 22.63
C SER A 128 7.17 6.49 24.14
N GLU A 129 7.95 7.19 24.96
CA GLU A 129 7.87 7.11 26.43
C GLU A 129 6.52 7.58 26.97
N PHE A 130 6.00 8.69 26.45
CA PHE A 130 4.67 9.20 26.83
C PHE A 130 3.55 8.22 26.47
N MET A 131 3.62 7.60 25.29
CA MET A 131 2.65 6.60 24.86
C MET A 131 2.72 5.33 25.74
N ALA A 132 3.93 4.92 26.15
CA ALA A 132 4.11 3.81 27.08
C ALA A 132 3.49 4.12 28.45
N GLU A 133 3.71 5.31 29.00
CA GLU A 133 3.10 5.76 30.27
C GLU A 133 1.57 5.74 30.19
N LYS A 134 0.98 6.28 29.12
CA LYS A 134 -0.48 6.24 28.93
C LYS A 134 -1.02 4.82 28.78
N ALA A 135 -0.27 3.92 28.13
CA ALA A 135 -0.67 2.52 28.04
C ALA A 135 -0.65 1.84 29.42
N GLU A 136 0.38 2.11 30.24
CA GLU A 136 0.46 1.59 31.62
C GLU A 136 -0.70 2.11 32.49
N GLU A 137 -1.04 3.39 32.41
CA GLU A 137 -2.19 3.98 33.11
C GLU A 137 -3.49 3.22 32.81
N LEU A 138 -3.76 2.95 31.52
CA LEU A 138 -4.94 2.21 31.09
C LEU A 138 -4.98 0.77 31.62
N VAL A 139 -3.82 0.10 31.65
CA VAL A 139 -3.69 -1.25 32.23
C VAL A 139 -3.97 -1.23 33.73
N MET A 140 -3.47 -0.22 34.46
CA MET A 140 -3.68 -0.12 35.91
C MET A 140 -5.15 0.07 36.29
N ILE A 141 -5.93 0.77 35.47
CA ILE A 141 -7.37 0.97 35.69
C ILE A 141 -8.25 -0.13 35.07
N ASN A 142 -7.64 -1.13 34.43
CA ASN A 142 -8.31 -2.25 33.76
C ASN A 142 -9.37 -1.80 32.72
N ASP A 143 -9.06 -0.75 31.95
CA ASP A 143 -9.93 -0.26 30.88
C ASP A 143 -9.60 -0.96 29.55
N GLU A 144 -10.04 -2.22 29.45
CA GLU A 144 -9.82 -3.07 28.25
C GLU A 144 -10.32 -2.41 26.96
N ALA A 145 -11.45 -1.68 27.03
CA ALA A 145 -12.04 -1.03 25.86
C ALA A 145 -11.14 0.09 25.33
N SER A 146 -10.60 0.94 26.21
CA SER A 146 -9.65 1.98 25.80
C SER A 146 -8.31 1.42 25.34
N ILE A 147 -7.83 0.33 25.95
CA ILE A 147 -6.59 -0.34 25.52
C ILE A 147 -6.70 -0.81 24.06
N VAL A 148 -7.78 -1.53 23.73
CA VAL A 148 -8.02 -2.01 22.35
C VAL A 148 -8.14 -0.83 21.39
N ARG A 149 -8.95 0.17 21.75
CA ARG A 149 -9.17 1.37 20.95
C ARG A 149 -7.86 2.13 20.65
N TYR A 150 -6.98 2.28 21.63
CA TYR A 150 -5.71 3.00 21.47
C TYR A 150 -4.72 2.21 20.64
N LYS A 151 -4.62 0.90 20.89
CA LYS A 151 -3.77 0.01 20.10
C LYS A 151 -4.19 0.03 18.63
N ASP A 152 -5.49 -0.10 18.35
CA ASP A 152 -6.02 -0.05 16.99
C ASP A 152 -5.74 1.30 16.32
N ALA A 153 -5.92 2.41 17.04
CA ALA A 153 -5.62 3.75 16.51
C ALA A 153 -4.13 3.91 16.20
N LEU A 154 -3.24 3.43 17.08
CA LEU A 154 -1.80 3.50 16.88
C LEU A 154 -1.37 2.67 15.66
N GLU A 155 -1.83 1.42 15.56
CA GLU A 155 -1.55 0.56 14.42
C GLU A 155 -2.01 1.19 13.09
N VAL A 156 -3.17 1.87 13.08
CA VAL A 156 -3.66 2.58 11.89
C VAL A 156 -2.75 3.75 11.50
N ILE A 157 -2.30 4.56 12.47
CA ILE A 157 -1.37 5.66 12.17
C ILE A 157 -0.06 5.08 11.64
N GLU A 158 0.48 4.06 12.31
CA GLU A 158 1.74 3.41 11.96
C GLU A 158 1.71 2.80 10.56
N TRP A 159 0.59 2.19 10.19
CA TRP A 159 0.39 1.62 8.87
C TRP A 159 0.38 2.67 7.77
N TYR A 160 -0.24 3.83 8.02
CA TYR A 160 -0.55 4.79 6.96
C TYR A 160 0.41 5.97 6.83
N TYR A 161 1.27 6.28 7.81
CA TYR A 161 2.01 7.55 7.78
C TYR A 161 2.93 7.68 6.55
N PHE A 162 3.67 6.64 6.15
CA PHE A 162 4.43 6.66 4.88
C PHE A 162 3.60 6.23 3.67
N PHE A 163 2.58 5.40 3.88
CA PHE A 163 1.69 4.94 2.81
C PHE A 163 1.02 6.11 2.07
N ILE A 164 0.53 7.11 2.80
CA ILE A 164 -0.13 8.28 2.21
C ILE A 164 0.80 9.00 1.23
N GLY A 165 2.04 9.30 1.65
CA GLY A 165 3.04 9.94 0.78
C GLY A 165 3.30 9.14 -0.49
N ALA A 166 3.52 7.83 -0.36
CA ALA A 166 3.77 6.94 -1.50
C ALA A 166 2.60 6.89 -2.49
N LYS A 167 1.35 6.87 -2.00
CA LYS A 167 0.16 6.83 -2.86
C LYS A 167 -0.17 8.18 -3.48
N VAL A 168 0.10 9.29 -2.78
CA VAL A 168 -0.02 10.62 -3.37
C VAL A 168 0.99 10.79 -4.51
N HIS A 169 2.23 10.35 -4.33
CA HIS A 169 3.24 10.38 -5.39
C HIS A 169 2.80 9.57 -6.61
N ARG A 170 2.42 8.30 -6.42
CA ARG A 170 1.92 7.46 -7.52
C ARG A 170 0.71 8.06 -8.24
N ALA A 171 -0.18 8.73 -7.51
CA ALA A 171 -1.32 9.41 -8.11
C ALA A 171 -0.92 10.56 -9.05
N HIS A 172 0.22 11.21 -8.83
CA HIS A 172 0.71 12.34 -9.64
C HIS A 172 1.72 11.93 -10.71
N LEU A 173 2.22 10.69 -10.67
CA LEU A 173 3.16 10.17 -11.65
C LEU A 173 2.54 10.20 -13.05
N ASP A 174 3.22 10.85 -13.99
CA ASP A 174 2.80 11.06 -15.39
C ASP A 174 1.37 11.62 -15.53
N LEU A 175 0.88 12.35 -14.53
CA LEU A 175 -0.53 12.76 -14.45
C LEU A 175 -0.96 13.61 -15.65
N GLU A 176 -0.15 14.61 -16.01
CA GLU A 176 -0.48 15.52 -17.11
C GLU A 176 -0.54 14.78 -18.46
N GLU A 177 0.36 13.82 -18.68
CA GLU A 177 0.38 13.00 -19.89
C GLU A 177 -0.85 12.11 -19.94
N ARG A 178 -1.08 11.29 -18.90
CA ARG A 178 -2.17 10.31 -18.85
C ARG A 178 -3.56 10.96 -18.87
N GLN A 179 -3.73 12.11 -18.23
CA GLN A 179 -5.02 12.79 -18.20
C GLN A 179 -5.40 13.40 -19.56
N ASN A 180 -4.39 13.76 -20.37
CA ASN A 180 -4.60 14.41 -21.67
C ASN A 180 -4.41 13.45 -22.85
N ASP A 181 -4.17 12.16 -22.59
CA ASP A 181 -4.03 11.14 -23.63
C ASP A 181 -5.41 10.80 -24.23
N PRO A 182 -5.70 11.20 -25.49
CA PRO A 182 -6.96 10.86 -26.15
C PRO A 182 -7.06 9.38 -26.52
N ASP A 183 -5.94 8.67 -26.53
CA ASP A 183 -5.77 7.29 -26.98
C ASP A 183 -5.36 6.36 -25.81
N ASP A 184 -5.85 6.62 -24.58
CA ASP A 184 -5.63 5.79 -23.39
C ASP A 184 -6.30 4.40 -23.52
N GLU A 185 -5.81 3.59 -24.46
CA GLU A 185 -6.29 2.25 -24.82
C GLU A 185 -6.19 1.29 -23.63
N TYR A 186 -5.19 1.51 -22.77
CA TYR A 186 -4.90 0.66 -21.61
C TYR A 186 -5.50 1.20 -20.30
N ASN A 187 -6.25 2.30 -20.34
CA ASN A 187 -6.84 2.95 -19.17
C ASN A 187 -5.82 3.22 -18.06
N VAL A 188 -4.62 3.70 -18.43
CA VAL A 188 -3.50 3.95 -17.52
C VAL A 188 -3.84 5.05 -16.51
N TYR A 189 -4.72 6.00 -16.87
CA TYR A 189 -5.20 7.03 -15.94
C TYR A 189 -5.95 6.43 -14.73
N SER A 190 -6.48 5.21 -14.85
CA SER A 190 -7.08 4.49 -13.72
C SER A 190 -6.09 4.24 -12.57
N ASP A 191 -4.79 4.12 -12.85
CA ASP A 191 -3.77 3.96 -11.81
C ASP A 191 -3.64 5.21 -10.93
N ASN A 192 -3.71 6.38 -11.56
CA ASN A 192 -3.71 7.68 -10.89
C ASN A 192 -4.95 7.82 -10.00
N LEU A 193 -6.14 7.54 -10.54
CA LEU A 193 -7.41 7.60 -9.82
C LEU A 193 -7.45 6.62 -8.64
N GLY A 194 -7.06 5.36 -8.86
CA GLY A 194 -7.05 4.34 -7.82
C GLY A 194 -6.06 4.66 -6.69
N SER A 195 -4.88 5.18 -7.05
CA SER A 195 -3.87 5.65 -6.08
C SER A 195 -4.36 6.86 -5.27
N ALA A 196 -5.01 7.83 -5.91
CA ALA A 196 -5.61 8.97 -5.23
C ALA A 196 -6.74 8.53 -4.29
N LYS A 197 -7.61 7.62 -4.72
CA LYS A 197 -8.71 7.11 -3.90
C LYS A 197 -8.21 6.38 -2.65
N ILE A 198 -7.25 5.46 -2.79
CA ILE A 198 -6.73 4.74 -1.62
C ILE A 198 -5.94 5.67 -0.67
N ALA A 199 -5.27 6.70 -1.20
CA ALA A 199 -4.65 7.74 -0.37
C ALA A 199 -5.69 8.50 0.45
N ILE A 200 -6.83 8.89 -0.15
CA ILE A 200 -7.92 9.57 0.57
C ILE A 200 -8.51 8.68 1.67
N ILE A 201 -8.75 7.39 1.38
CA ILE A 201 -9.23 6.43 2.38
C ILE A 201 -8.24 6.28 3.54
N ALA A 202 -6.94 6.18 3.23
CA ALA A 202 -5.89 6.12 4.24
C ALA A 202 -5.86 7.40 5.11
N ILE A 203 -6.00 8.57 4.49
CA ILE A 203 -6.08 9.86 5.20
C ILE A 203 -7.28 9.88 6.15
N GLU A 204 -8.48 9.47 5.68
CA GLU A 204 -9.67 9.41 6.53
C GLU A 204 -9.47 8.49 7.74
N ARG A 205 -8.93 7.29 7.52
CA ARG A 205 -8.61 6.34 8.60
C ARG A 205 -7.58 6.92 9.58
N SER A 206 -6.53 7.57 9.09
CA SER A 206 -5.54 8.24 9.96
C SER A 206 -6.14 9.39 10.75
N MET A 207 -7.06 10.17 10.17
CA MET A 207 -7.75 11.24 10.88
C MET A 207 -8.67 10.71 11.99
N ASP A 208 -9.40 9.62 11.71
CA ASP A 208 -10.24 8.95 12.72
C ASP A 208 -9.39 8.40 13.87
N ALA A 209 -8.24 7.77 13.55
CA ALA A 209 -7.29 7.28 14.55
C ALA A 209 -6.68 8.40 15.39
N LEU A 210 -6.24 9.50 14.76
CA LEU A 210 -5.72 10.67 15.48
C LEU A 210 -6.79 11.31 16.38
N SER A 211 -8.06 11.26 15.99
CA SER A 211 -9.16 11.80 16.79
C SER A 211 -9.36 11.05 18.11
N VAL A 212 -9.00 9.76 18.16
CA VAL A 212 -8.94 8.99 19.41
C VAL A 212 -7.96 9.62 20.39
N PHE A 213 -6.73 9.92 19.92
CA PHE A 213 -5.70 10.53 20.75
C PHE A 213 -6.02 11.99 21.10
N TYR A 214 -6.59 12.75 20.17
CA TYR A 214 -6.99 14.15 20.39
C TYR A 214 -7.99 14.31 21.55
N ALA A 215 -8.93 13.37 21.68
CA ALA A 215 -9.94 13.41 22.73
C ALA A 215 -9.33 13.26 24.14
N GLU A 216 -8.25 12.47 24.25
CA GLU A 216 -7.78 11.92 25.53
C GLU A 216 -6.43 12.51 25.97
N TRP A 217 -5.55 12.87 25.03
CA TRP A 217 -4.19 13.37 25.31
C TRP A 217 -4.12 14.89 25.24
N LYS A 218 -4.61 15.55 26.30
CA LYS A 218 -4.62 17.03 26.40
C LYS A 218 -3.22 17.64 26.35
N GLU A 219 -2.22 16.90 26.79
CA GLU A 219 -0.82 17.28 26.77
C GLU A 219 -0.22 17.31 25.35
N LYS A 220 -0.88 16.66 24.39
CA LYS A 220 -0.45 16.55 22.99
C LYS A 220 -1.48 17.12 22.00
N GLU A 221 -2.48 17.84 22.51
CA GLU A 221 -3.64 18.29 21.73
C GLU A 221 -3.23 19.14 20.52
N ASP A 222 -2.32 20.11 20.72
CA ASP A 222 -1.86 21.02 19.66
C ASP A 222 -1.09 20.28 18.55
N ASP A 223 -0.23 19.33 18.93
CA ASP A 223 0.52 18.51 17.97
C ASP A 223 -0.42 17.67 17.10
N ILE A 224 -1.37 16.99 17.75
CA ILE A 224 -2.36 16.14 17.06
C ILE A 224 -3.24 16.99 16.15
N LEU A 225 -3.66 18.17 16.60
CA LEU A 225 -4.44 19.11 15.79
C LEU A 225 -3.66 19.54 14.53
N ASN A 226 -2.36 19.79 14.65
CA ASN A 226 -1.53 20.14 13.49
C ASN A 226 -1.50 19.01 12.45
N PHE A 227 -1.40 17.74 12.88
CA PHE A 227 -1.48 16.59 11.97
C PHE A 227 -2.86 16.45 11.30
N LEU A 228 -3.93 16.64 12.06
CA LEU A 228 -5.30 16.62 11.54
C LEU A 228 -5.52 17.72 10.48
N LEU A 229 -4.98 18.92 10.70
CA LEU A 229 -5.03 20.02 9.74
C LEU A 229 -4.20 19.73 8.48
N GLU A 230 -3.01 19.14 8.63
CA GLU A 230 -2.15 18.75 7.51
C GLU A 230 -2.83 17.69 6.63
N LEU A 231 -3.35 16.63 7.24
CA LEU A 231 -4.12 15.57 6.57
C LEU A 231 -5.37 16.11 5.85
N SER A 232 -6.17 16.92 6.54
CA SER A 232 -7.36 17.57 5.96
C SER A 232 -6.99 18.41 4.74
N SER A 233 -5.87 19.14 4.81
CA SER A 233 -5.36 19.93 3.69
C SER A 233 -4.85 19.06 2.53
N ILE A 234 -4.19 17.92 2.78
CA ILE A 234 -3.76 16.99 1.74
C ILE A 234 -5.00 16.39 1.04
N LYS A 235 -5.98 15.90 1.82
CA LYS A 235 -7.25 15.36 1.29
C LYS A 235 -7.97 16.36 0.40
N LYS A 236 -8.10 17.61 0.85
CA LYS A 236 -8.76 18.68 0.08
C LYS A 236 -8.05 18.91 -1.26
N GLN A 237 -6.72 18.96 -1.27
CA GLN A 237 -5.95 19.17 -2.50
C GLN A 237 -6.02 17.96 -3.44
N LEU A 238 -6.02 16.73 -2.92
CA LEU A 238 -6.26 15.52 -3.74
C LEU A 238 -7.63 15.56 -4.41
N LEU A 239 -8.70 15.89 -3.67
CA LEU A 239 -10.04 16.01 -4.24
C LEU A 239 -10.15 17.13 -5.31
N GLN A 240 -9.28 18.14 -5.24
CA GLN A 240 -9.18 19.19 -6.26
C GLN A 240 -8.39 18.73 -7.47
N ALA A 241 -7.28 18.00 -7.27
CA ALA A 241 -6.45 17.45 -8.34
C ALA A 241 -7.14 16.34 -9.12
N PHE A 242 -8.00 15.55 -8.46
CA PHE A 242 -8.74 14.42 -9.05
C PHE A 242 -10.26 14.59 -8.83
N PRO A 243 -10.93 15.43 -9.64
CA PRO A 243 -12.38 15.58 -9.57
C PRO A 243 -13.09 14.23 -9.80
N GLY A 244 -14.05 13.89 -8.94
CA GLY A 244 -14.81 12.63 -9.05
C GLY A 244 -14.04 11.37 -8.63
N VAL A 245 -12.85 11.49 -8.04
CA VAL A 245 -12.02 10.34 -7.63
C VAL A 245 -12.75 9.32 -6.75
N MET A 246 -13.71 9.74 -5.94
CA MET A 246 -14.46 8.82 -5.08
C MET A 246 -15.43 7.90 -5.86
N ASP A 247 -15.76 8.26 -7.10
CA ASP A 247 -16.59 7.44 -8.00
C ASP A 247 -15.79 6.30 -8.64
N PHE A 248 -14.46 6.39 -8.66
CA PHE A 248 -13.58 5.31 -9.12
C PHE A 248 -13.83 4.03 -8.32
N LYS A 249 -13.98 2.88 -8.99
CA LYS A 249 -14.27 1.60 -8.33
C LYS A 249 -13.01 0.78 -8.16
N ARG A 250 -12.56 0.59 -6.91
CA ARG A 250 -11.44 -0.32 -6.61
C ARG A 250 -11.92 -1.77 -6.81
N PRO A 251 -11.22 -2.60 -7.61
CA PRO A 251 -11.67 -3.96 -7.91
C PRO A 251 -11.92 -4.76 -6.63
N GLY A 252 -13.14 -5.26 -6.46
CA GLY A 252 -13.56 -6.10 -5.33
C GLY A 252 -13.85 -5.37 -4.01
N PHE A 253 -13.46 -4.10 -3.87
CA PHE A 253 -13.63 -3.34 -2.62
C PHE A 253 -14.83 -2.39 -2.62
N ASP A 254 -15.22 -1.86 -3.78
CA ASP A 254 -16.20 -0.77 -3.89
C ASP A 254 -17.46 -1.16 -4.69
N ASP A 255 -17.73 -2.46 -4.85
CA ASP A 255 -18.87 -3.01 -5.61
C ASP A 255 -20.22 -2.86 -4.88
#